data_AF-X1QFG1-F1
#
_entry.id   AF-X1QFG1-F1
#
_cell.length_a   1.000
_cell.length_b   1.000
_cell.length_c   1.000
_cell.angle_alpha   90.00
_cell.angle_beta   90.00
_cell.angle_gamma   90.00
#
_symmetry.space_group_name_H-M   'P 1'
#
loop_
_entity.id
_entity.type
_entity.pdbx_description
1 polymer ?
#
loop_
_entity_poly.entity_id
_entity_poly.type
_entity_poly.pdbx_seq_one_letter_code
_entity_poly.pdbx_strand_id
1 'polypeptide(L)'
;EEVINIIKKAEATIKYDTTQFKLLTKDGKIIYSTEEFRFLEEIPDELLSAFEQEKEHVSYFIAAGDKPGEGKELFAHAHSKGYGDYKGLGWILIIEHITEEIFAPVAQLRTHILIITLAITAFAIVLGLFISKSISNPVSKLA
;
A
#
# COMPACT_ATOMS: atom_id res chain seq x y z
N GLU A 1 2.88 19.61 -22.41
CA GLU A 1 2.40 20.34 -21.22
C GLU A 1 1.11 19.76 -20.62
N GLU A 2 0.14 19.33 -21.43
CA GLU A 2 -1.18 18.91 -20.92
C GLU A 2 -1.16 17.71 -19.95
N VAL A 3 -0.35 16.68 -20.24
CA VAL A 3 -0.23 15.48 -19.37
C VAL A 3 0.34 15.81 -18.00
N ILE A 4 1.38 16.66 -17.94
CA ILE A 4 2.00 17.09 -16.68
C ILE A 4 0.99 17.86 -15.82
N ASN A 5 0.15 18.70 -16.44
CA ASN A 5 -0.89 19.42 -15.73
C ASN A 5 -1.97 18.49 -15.15
N ILE A 6 -2.26 17.37 -15.80
CA ILE A 6 -3.18 16.35 -15.27
C ILE A 6 -2.56 15.68 -14.05
N ILE A 7 -1.28 15.30 -14.10
CA ILE A 7 -0.56 14.69 -12.97
C ILE A 7 -0.53 15.65 -11.77
N LYS A 8 -0.20 16.92 -11.98
CA LYS A 8 -0.21 17.95 -10.92
C LYS A 8 -1.59 18.16 -10.29
N LYS A 9 -2.66 18.07 -11.08
CA LYS A 9 -4.03 18.13 -10.54
C LYS A 9 -4.37 16.88 -9.73
N ALA A 10 -3.91 15.71 -10.16
CA ALA A 10 -4.09 14.47 -9.41
C ALA A 10 -3.34 14.54 -8.07
N GLU A 11 -2.09 14.99 -8.09
CA GLU A 11 -1.27 15.26 -6.89
C GLU A 11 -2.01 16.13 -5.86
N ALA A 12 -2.61 17.24 -6.30
CA ALA A 12 -3.36 18.14 -5.43
C ALA A 12 -4.63 17.54 -4.78
N THR A 13 -5.08 16.36 -5.22
CA THR A 13 -6.25 15.66 -4.69
C THR A 13 -5.91 14.50 -3.76
N ILE A 14 -4.63 14.26 -3.52
CA ILE A 14 -4.19 13.07 -2.79
C ILE A 14 -4.23 13.28 -1.28
N LYS A 15 -4.59 12.19 -0.59
CA LYS A 15 -4.77 12.13 0.85
C LYS A 15 -3.48 11.85 1.63
N TYR A 16 -2.48 11.27 0.99
CA TYR A 16 -1.24 10.80 1.61
C TYR A 16 -0.05 11.62 1.11
N ASP A 17 0.69 12.19 2.05
CA ASP A 17 1.74 13.17 1.74
C ASP A 17 2.95 12.53 1.04
N THR A 18 3.13 11.21 1.18
CA THR A 18 4.24 10.47 0.56
C THR A 18 3.90 9.86 -0.80
N THR A 19 2.78 10.26 -1.40
CA THR A 19 2.42 9.74 -2.72
C THR A 19 3.27 10.39 -3.80
N GLN A 20 3.94 9.56 -4.58
CA GLN A 20 4.80 10.02 -5.67
C GLN A 20 4.29 9.51 -7.01
N PHE A 21 4.53 10.31 -8.05
CA PHE A 21 4.23 9.94 -9.43
C PHE A 21 5.51 9.88 -10.22
N LYS A 22 5.64 8.84 -11.04
CA LYS A 22 6.67 8.74 -12.06
C LYS A 22 6.04 8.43 -13.41
N LEU A 23 6.48 9.11 -14.44
CA LEU A 23 6.15 8.81 -15.81
C LEU A 23 7.40 8.28 -16.48
N LEU A 24 7.36 7.05 -16.96
CA LEU A 24 8.47 6.40 -17.63
C LEU A 24 8.21 6.22 -19.12
N THR A 25 9.30 6.12 -19.85
CA THR A 25 9.35 5.51 -21.19
C THR A 25 9.07 4.01 -21.12
N LYS A 26 8.85 3.39 -22.28
CA LYS A 26 8.65 1.93 -22.39
C LYS A 26 9.86 1.11 -21.92
N ASP A 27 11.05 1.72 -21.92
CA ASP A 27 12.33 1.13 -21.53
C ASP A 27 12.75 1.51 -20.11
N GLY A 28 11.82 1.98 -19.27
CA GLY A 28 12.09 2.24 -17.85
C GLY A 28 12.81 3.55 -17.54
N LYS A 29 12.96 4.45 -18.50
CA LYS A 29 13.62 5.76 -18.28
C LYS A 29 12.64 6.83 -17.81
N ILE A 30 13.01 7.60 -16.81
CA ILE A 30 12.16 8.63 -16.19
C ILE A 30 11.97 9.83 -17.13
N ILE A 31 10.73 10.14 -17.48
CA ILE A 31 10.31 11.35 -18.22
C ILE A 31 9.94 12.46 -17.24
N TYR A 32 9.27 12.10 -16.14
CA TYR A 32 8.81 13.01 -15.10
C TYR A 32 8.74 12.28 -13.76
N SER A 33 9.09 12.97 -12.68
CA SER A 33 8.80 12.55 -11.31
C SER A 33 8.34 13.75 -10.47
N THR A 34 7.51 13.49 -9.45
CA THR A 34 7.24 14.46 -8.38
C THR A 34 8.39 14.57 -7.37
N GLU A 35 9.28 13.58 -7.34
CA GLU A 35 10.52 13.63 -6.57
C GLU A 35 11.66 14.27 -7.36
N GLU A 36 12.81 14.47 -6.71
CA GLU A 36 14.03 14.79 -7.43
C GLU A 36 14.40 13.65 -8.37
N PHE A 37 14.56 13.98 -9.66
CA PHE A 37 14.89 13.05 -10.72
C PHE A 37 15.81 13.69 -11.77
N ARG A 38 16.57 12.86 -12.49
CA ARG A 38 17.23 13.25 -13.74
C ARG A 38 16.44 12.75 -14.93
N PHE A 39 16.24 13.63 -15.91
CA PHE A 39 15.57 13.26 -17.15
C PHE A 39 16.30 12.11 -17.85
N LEU A 40 15.55 11.06 -18.16
CA LEU A 40 16.00 9.78 -18.73
C LEU A 40 16.96 8.98 -17.86
N GLU A 41 16.97 9.18 -16.54
CA GLU A 41 17.61 8.20 -15.65
C GLU A 41 16.84 6.88 -15.64
N GLU A 42 17.57 5.80 -15.38
CA GLU A 42 17.05 4.43 -15.39
C GLU A 42 16.62 4.03 -13.97
N ILE A 43 15.47 3.39 -13.86
CA ILE A 43 15.04 2.73 -12.63
C ILE A 43 15.78 1.40 -12.43
N PRO A 44 15.84 0.85 -11.21
CA PRO A 44 16.40 -0.48 -10.99
C PRO A 44 15.74 -1.57 -11.88
N ASP A 45 16.55 -2.44 -12.49
CA ASP A 45 16.09 -3.50 -13.40
C ASP A 45 15.06 -4.45 -12.76
N GLU A 46 15.19 -4.67 -11.45
CA GLU A 46 14.26 -5.47 -10.64
C GLU A 46 12.85 -4.87 -10.64
N LEU A 47 12.76 -3.53 -10.55
CA LEU A 47 11.51 -2.79 -10.56
C LEU A 47 10.90 -2.78 -11.97
N LEU A 48 11.73 -2.57 -13.00
CA LEU A 48 11.28 -2.62 -14.40
C LEU A 48 10.69 -3.99 -14.75
N SER A 49 11.36 -5.06 -14.32
CA SER A 49 10.88 -6.42 -14.52
C SER A 49 9.53 -6.68 -13.86
N ALA A 50 9.26 -6.08 -12.70
CA ALA A 50 7.97 -6.19 -12.02
C ALA A 50 6.84 -5.52 -12.81
N PHE A 51 7.11 -4.38 -13.47
CA PHE A 51 6.12 -3.71 -14.34
C PHE A 51 5.83 -4.48 -15.63
N GLU A 52 6.81 -5.21 -16.17
CA GLU A 52 6.66 -5.95 -17.43
C GLU A 52 6.06 -7.36 -17.27
N GLN A 53 6.18 -7.97 -16.09
CA GLN A 53 5.67 -9.32 -15.85
C GLN A 53 4.14 -9.41 -15.88
N GLU A 54 3.46 -8.29 -15.63
CA GLU A 54 2.01 -8.24 -15.58
C GLU A 54 1.42 -7.99 -16.97
N LYS A 55 0.65 -8.97 -17.47
CA LYS A 55 -0.08 -8.84 -18.75
C LYS A 55 -1.20 -7.79 -18.67
N GLU A 56 -1.58 -7.38 -17.47
CA GLU A 56 -2.59 -6.35 -17.26
C GLU A 56 -1.97 -4.97 -17.44
N HIS A 57 -2.70 -4.11 -18.16
CA HIS A 57 -2.24 -2.75 -18.41
C HIS A 57 -2.36 -1.84 -17.20
N VAL A 58 -2.97 -2.32 -16.12
CA VAL A 58 -3.07 -1.64 -14.83
C VAL A 58 -2.88 -2.71 -13.77
N SER A 59 -1.89 -2.55 -12.91
CA SER A 59 -1.69 -3.45 -11.77
C SER A 59 -0.96 -2.77 -10.62
N TYR A 60 -0.73 -3.52 -9.55
CA TYR A 60 -0.02 -3.06 -8.36
C TYR A 60 0.81 -4.18 -7.72
N PHE A 61 1.91 -3.81 -7.08
CA PHE A 61 2.73 -4.71 -6.27
C PHE A 61 3.42 -3.96 -5.13
N ILE A 62 3.94 -4.71 -4.16
CA ILE A 62 4.74 -4.15 -3.05
C ILE A 62 6.18 -4.60 -3.22
N ALA A 63 7.10 -3.64 -3.25
CA ALA A 63 8.54 -3.87 -3.36
C ALA A 63 9.32 -2.93 -2.42
N ALA A 64 10.64 -3.03 -2.41
CA ALA A 64 11.48 -1.98 -1.82
C ALA A 64 11.38 -0.72 -2.69
N GLY A 65 11.52 0.45 -2.07
CA GLY A 65 11.63 1.73 -2.80
C GLY A 65 12.78 1.72 -3.81
N ASP A 66 12.70 2.60 -4.81
CA ASP A 66 13.68 2.65 -5.89
C ASP A 66 14.96 3.43 -5.51
N LYS A 67 14.97 4.11 -4.35
CA LYS A 67 16.16 4.76 -3.79
C LYS A 67 16.68 4.06 -2.53
N PRO A 68 18.01 4.11 -2.29
CA PRO A 68 18.59 3.57 -1.07
C PRO A 68 18.03 4.23 0.21
N GLY A 69 17.57 3.39 1.14
CA GLY A 69 17.04 3.85 2.44
C GLY A 69 15.53 4.01 2.47
N GLU A 70 14.86 3.88 1.33
CA GLU A 70 13.40 3.78 1.28
C GLU A 70 12.93 2.44 1.84
N GLY A 71 11.76 2.47 2.47
CA GLY A 71 11.11 1.32 3.07
C GLY A 71 10.44 0.44 2.01
N LYS A 72 9.36 -0.23 2.41
CA LYS A 72 8.49 -0.91 1.44
C LYS A 72 7.48 0.07 0.87
N GLU A 73 7.29 -0.02 -0.42
CA GLU A 73 6.36 0.84 -1.15
C GLU A 73 5.37 0.01 -1.95
N LEU A 74 4.16 0.54 -2.08
CA LEU A 74 3.14 0.04 -2.98
C LEU A 74 3.29 0.80 -4.29
N PHE A 75 3.65 0.08 -5.35
CA PHE A 75 3.72 0.58 -6.70
C PHE A 75 2.42 0.21 -7.41
N ALA A 76 1.70 1.20 -7.93
CA ALA A 76 0.60 1.00 -8.86
C ALA A 76 1.03 1.55 -10.22
N HIS A 77 0.87 0.75 -11.29
CA HIS A 77 1.31 1.14 -12.61
C HIS A 77 0.21 1.01 -13.65
N ALA A 78 0.28 1.85 -14.68
CA ALA A 78 -0.60 1.82 -15.84
C ALA A 78 0.17 2.07 -17.13
N HIS A 79 -0.05 1.22 -18.13
CA HIS A 79 0.61 1.29 -19.44
C HIS A 79 -0.26 2.01 -20.46
N SER A 80 0.35 2.93 -21.21
CA SER A 80 -0.29 3.65 -22.30
C SER A 80 -0.69 2.70 -23.43
N LYS A 81 -1.98 2.70 -23.78
CA LYS A 81 -2.57 1.84 -24.84
C LYS A 81 -2.61 2.48 -26.24
N GLY A 82 -2.31 3.78 -26.34
CA GLY A 82 -2.62 4.56 -27.54
C GLY A 82 -4.11 4.91 -27.67
N TYR A 83 -4.51 5.50 -28.80
CA TYR A 83 -5.91 5.88 -29.09
C TYR A 83 -6.18 5.88 -30.60
N GLY A 84 -7.23 5.17 -31.04
CA GLY A 84 -7.55 5.01 -32.46
C GLY A 84 -6.40 4.32 -33.20
N ASP A 85 -5.92 4.93 -34.29
CA ASP A 85 -4.79 4.43 -35.07
C ASP A 85 -3.42 4.73 -34.44
N TYR A 86 -3.39 5.59 -33.41
CA TYR A 86 -2.16 5.91 -32.70
C TYR A 86 -1.85 4.81 -31.69
N LYS A 87 -0.77 4.04 -31.93
CA LYS A 87 -0.34 2.91 -31.08
C LYS A 87 0.15 3.30 -29.69
N GLY A 88 0.34 4.60 -29.40
CA GLY A 88 0.93 5.06 -28.15
C GLY A 88 2.46 4.95 -28.13
N LEU A 89 3.08 5.55 -27.11
CA LEU A 89 4.53 5.55 -26.90
C LEU A 89 4.99 4.45 -25.93
N GLY A 90 4.04 3.66 -25.40
CA GLY A 90 4.32 2.67 -24.37
C GLY A 90 4.75 3.29 -23.04
N TRP A 91 4.34 4.53 -22.77
CA TRP A 91 4.62 5.16 -21.48
C TRP A 91 4.00 4.40 -20.32
N ILE A 92 4.70 4.39 -19.20
CA ILE A 92 4.29 3.72 -17.97
C ILE A 92 4.10 4.81 -16.93
N LEU A 93 2.87 4.98 -16.44
CA LEU A 93 2.58 5.83 -15.30
C LEU A 93 2.68 4.97 -14.05
N ILE A 94 3.46 5.43 -13.07
CA ILE A 94 3.65 4.77 -11.78
C ILE A 94 3.20 5.73 -10.69
N ILE A 95 2.51 5.19 -9.70
CA ILE A 95 2.15 5.84 -8.46
C ILE A 95 2.76 5.02 -7.33
N GLU A 96 3.49 5.67 -6.46
CA GLU A 96 4.23 5.05 -5.36
C GLU A 96 3.67 5.56 -4.04
N HIS A 97 3.51 4.65 -3.09
CA HIS A 97 3.04 4.98 -1.75
C HIS A 97 3.86 4.24 -0.71
N ILE A 98 4.34 4.96 0.30
CA ILE A 98 5.02 4.34 1.44
C ILE A 98 4.02 3.48 2.21
N THR A 99 4.33 2.18 2.35
CA THR A 99 3.42 1.21 2.97
C THR A 99 3.15 1.51 4.43
N GLU A 100 4.13 2.10 5.14
CA GLU A 100 3.96 2.50 6.54
C GLU A 100 2.86 3.55 6.71
N GLU A 101 2.73 4.51 5.77
CA GLU A 101 1.69 5.55 5.85
C GLU A 101 0.32 4.99 5.48
N ILE A 102 0.21 4.34 4.31
CA ILE A 102 -1.09 3.88 3.80
C ILE A 102 -1.71 2.78 4.67
N PHE A 103 -0.88 1.95 5.33
CA PHE A 103 -1.34 0.88 6.21
C PHE A 103 -1.36 1.25 7.69
N ALA A 104 -0.89 2.44 8.09
CA ALA A 104 -0.98 2.90 9.48
C ALA A 104 -2.41 2.78 10.06
N PRO A 105 -3.49 3.18 9.36
CA PRO A 105 -4.84 3.02 9.88
C PRO A 105 -5.24 1.56 10.12
N VAL A 106 -4.76 0.65 9.26
CA VAL A 106 -5.02 -0.79 9.40
C VAL A 106 -4.27 -1.36 10.62
N ALA A 107 -3.03 -0.94 10.82
CA ALA A 107 -2.23 -1.33 11.99
C ALA A 107 -2.85 -0.83 13.30
N GLN A 108 -3.35 0.41 13.31
CA GLN A 108 -4.08 0.97 14.45
C GLN A 108 -5.36 0.18 14.72
N LEU A 109 -6.16 -0.10 13.69
CA LEU A 109 -7.40 -0.88 13.83
C LEU A 109 -7.13 -2.28 14.38
N ARG A 110 -6.11 -2.97 13.86
CA ARG A 110 -5.67 -4.28 14.38
C ARG A 110 -5.36 -4.21 15.87
N THR A 111 -4.64 -3.18 16.31
CA THR A 111 -4.30 -2.99 17.72
C THR A 111 -5.54 -2.80 18.58
N HIS A 112 -6.52 -2.00 18.12
CA HIS A 112 -7.78 -1.81 18.84
C HIS A 112 -8.57 -3.12 18.97
N ILE A 113 -8.67 -3.90 17.90
CA ILE A 113 -9.33 -5.21 17.91
C ILE A 113 -8.66 -6.15 18.91
N LEU A 114 -7.32 -6.20 18.94
CA LEU A 114 -6.57 -7.02 19.89
C LEU A 114 -6.82 -6.60 21.34
N ILE A 115 -6.84 -5.30 21.63
CA ILE A 115 -7.12 -4.80 22.99
C ILE A 115 -8.54 -5.17 23.44
N ILE A 116 -9.54 -4.97 22.56
CA ILE A 116 -10.94 -5.29 22.87
C ILE A 116 -11.12 -6.79 23.10
N THR A 117 -10.57 -7.63 22.22
CA THR A 117 -10.66 -9.10 22.35
C THR A 117 -9.94 -9.61 23.59
N LEU A 118 -8.79 -9.02 23.94
CA LEU A 118 -8.08 -9.32 25.18
C LEU A 118 -8.92 -8.95 26.42
N ALA A 119 -9.55 -7.77 26.42
CA ALA A 119 -10.41 -7.33 27.51
C ALA A 119 -11.64 -8.24 27.70
N ILE A 120 -12.31 -8.63 26.61
CA ILE A 120 -13.44 -9.56 26.64
C ILE A 120 -13.01 -10.93 27.19
N THR A 121 -11.86 -11.43 26.73
CA THR A 121 -11.32 -12.73 27.17
C THR A 121 -10.99 -12.71 28.66
N ALA A 122 -10.30 -11.66 29.14
CA ALA A 122 -10.01 -11.48 30.55
C ALA A 122 -11.30 -11.41 31.40
N PHE A 123 -12.31 -10.68 30.93
CA PHE A 123 -13.59 -10.56 31.59
C PHE A 123 -14.31 -11.92 31.69
N ALA A 124 -14.33 -12.71 30.62
CA ALA A 124 -14.91 -14.05 30.62
C ALA A 124 -14.21 -15.00 31.61
N ILE A 125 -12.87 -14.93 31.71
CA ILE A 125 -12.10 -15.71 32.69
C ILE A 125 -12.51 -15.33 34.12
N VAL A 126 -12.59 -14.03 34.42
CA VAL A 126 -12.98 -13.53 35.75
C VAL A 126 -14.40 -14.01 36.10
N LEU A 127 -15.35 -13.90 35.17
CA LEU A 127 -16.71 -14.41 35.36
C LEU A 127 -16.74 -15.92 35.58
N GLY A 128 -16.00 -16.68 34.79
CA GLY A 128 -15.90 -18.15 34.92
C GLY A 128 -15.37 -18.55 36.29
N LEU A 129 -14.33 -17.88 36.79
CA LEU A 129 -13.77 -18.10 38.13
C LEU A 129 -14.77 -17.71 39.24
N PHE A 130 -15.52 -16.63 39.06
CA PHE A 130 -16.54 -16.20 40.01
C PHE A 130 -17.69 -17.22 40.11
N ILE A 131 -18.21 -17.68 38.98
CA ILE A 131 -19.27 -18.70 38.91
C ILE A 131 -18.79 -20.02 39.53
N SER A 132 -17.57 -20.46 39.19
CA SER A 132 -16.97 -21.68 39.74
C SER A 132 -16.88 -21.64 41.27
N LYS A 133 -16.40 -20.53 41.83
CA LYS A 133 -16.28 -20.35 43.29
C LYS A 133 -17.63 -20.18 44.00
N SER A 134 -18.55 -19.42 43.41
CA SER A 134 -19.82 -19.04 44.06
C SER A 134 -20.90 -20.10 43.96
N ILE A 135 -20.93 -20.91 42.89
CA ILE A 135 -22.02 -21.84 42.62
C ILE A 135 -21.49 -23.28 42.52
N SER A 136 -20.55 -23.53 41.61
CA SER A 136 -20.14 -24.92 41.32
C SER A 136 -19.49 -25.62 42.51
N ASN A 137 -18.61 -24.94 43.25
CA ASN A 137 -17.95 -25.50 44.43
C ASN A 137 -18.90 -25.81 45.62
N PRO A 138 -19.82 -24.92 46.01
CA PRO A 138 -20.78 -25.25 47.07
C PRO A 138 -21.76 -26.35 46.66
N VAL A 139 -22.18 -26.42 45.39
CA VAL A 139 -23.06 -27.50 44.90
C VAL A 139 -22.33 -28.85 44.89
N SER A 140 -21.05 -28.90 44.49
CA SER A 140 -20.28 -30.16 44.50
C SER A 140 -19.99 -30.67 45.91
N LYS A 141 -20.07 -29.83 46.94
CA LYS A 141 -19.98 -30.24 48.35
C LYS A 141 -21.29 -30.78 48.92
N LEU A 142 -22.41 -30.59 48.24
CA LEU A 142 -23.74 -31.05 48.66
C LEU A 142 -24.19 -32.34 47.94
N ALA A 143 -23.47 -32.75 46.90
CA ALA A 143 -23.64 -34.02 46.19
C ALA A 143 -22.70 -35.09 46.77
#